data_AF-A0A6A4GTH0-F1
#
_entry.id   AF-A0A6A4GTH0-F1
#
_cell.length_a   1.000
_cell.length_b   1.000
_cell.length_c   1.000
_cell.angle_alpha   90.00
_cell.angle_beta   90.00
_cell.angle_gamma   90.00
#
_symmetry.space_group_name_H-M   'P 1'
#
loop_
_entity.id
_entity.type
_entity.pdbx_description
1 polymer ?
#
loop_
_entity_poly.entity_id
_entity_poly.type
_entity_poly.pdbx_seq_one_letter_code
_entity_poly.pdbx_strand_id
1 'polypeptide(L)'
;VAAEMTTTYVAGTDLDQKQWRSDGERDQVNENILLQQQMFLLYEELSYAMNEGDIGHVETCFLPWSYIFQATGKHKYAVALKQYL
;
A
#
# COMPACT_ATOMS: atom_id res chain seq x y z
N VAL A 1 13.03 15.61 -16.20
CA VAL A 1 11.63 15.40 -16.65
C VAL A 1 11.06 14.09 -16.15
N ALA A 2 11.45 12.90 -16.65
CA ALA A 2 10.85 11.63 -16.19
C ALA A 2 11.04 11.33 -14.69
N ALA A 3 12.26 11.49 -14.16
CA ALA A 3 12.56 11.29 -12.73
C ALA A 3 11.90 12.31 -11.78
N GLU A 4 11.48 13.46 -12.32
CA GLU A 4 10.77 14.49 -11.56
C GLU A 4 9.26 14.23 -11.57
N MET A 5 8.74 13.57 -12.61
CA MET A 5 7.36 13.10 -12.62
C MET A 5 7.15 11.96 -11.62
N THR A 6 8.15 11.09 -11.40
CA THR A 6 8.03 9.99 -10.44
C THR A 6 7.84 10.49 -9.01
N THR A 7 8.42 11.63 -8.61
CA THR A 7 8.22 12.19 -7.26
C THR A 7 6.80 12.72 -7.03
N THR A 8 6.05 12.96 -8.10
CA THR A 8 4.68 13.51 -8.04
C THR A 8 3.61 12.45 -8.25
N TYR A 9 3.89 11.43 -9.07
CA TYR A 9 2.91 10.44 -9.51
C TYR A 9 3.19 9.01 -9.03
N VAL A 10 4.25 8.78 -8.27
CA VAL A 10 4.52 7.50 -7.59
C VAL A 10 4.47 7.75 -6.09
N ALA A 11 3.81 6.85 -5.35
CA ALA A 11 3.69 6.98 -3.90
C ALA A 11 5.08 6.90 -3.26
N GLY A 12 5.52 8.01 -2.67
CA GLY A 12 6.75 8.11 -1.89
C GLY A 12 6.51 7.85 -0.41
N THR A 13 7.59 7.85 0.36
CA THR A 13 7.56 7.76 1.83
C THR A 13 7.02 9.00 2.52
N ASP A 14 6.68 10.04 1.75
CA ASP A 14 6.18 11.35 2.21
C ASP A 14 4.66 11.50 2.07
N LEU A 15 3.95 10.45 1.65
CA LEU A 15 2.50 10.48 1.45
C LEU A 15 1.74 10.80 2.74
N ASP A 16 2.20 10.28 3.87
CA ASP A 16 1.66 10.61 5.19
C ASP A 16 1.81 12.11 5.50
N GLN A 17 2.99 12.68 5.25
CA GLN A 17 3.28 14.10 5.47
C GLN A 17 2.40 15.01 4.61
N LYS A 18 2.07 14.60 3.38
CA LYS A 18 1.12 15.33 2.52
C LYS A 18 -0.28 15.36 3.14
N GLN A 19 -0.72 14.24 3.71
CA GLN A 19 -2.04 14.12 4.35
C GLN A 19 -2.19 14.94 5.64
N TRP A 20 -1.08 15.24 6.33
CA TRP A 20 -1.08 16.08 7.54
C TRP A 20 -1.17 17.58 7.27
N ARG A 21 -1.12 18.02 6.01
CA ARG A 21 -1.22 19.44 5.65
C ARG A 21 -2.65 19.96 5.81
N SER A 22 -2.80 21.29 5.79
CA SER A 22 -4.12 21.91 5.83
C SER A 22 -4.90 21.64 4.55
N ASP A 23 -6.23 21.55 4.61
CA ASP A 23 -7.07 21.20 3.43
C ASP A 23 -6.91 22.18 2.26
N GLY A 24 -6.53 23.43 2.50
CA GLY A 24 -6.26 24.41 1.43
C GLY A 24 -4.96 24.16 0.66
N GLU A 25 -4.08 23.30 1.18
CA GLU A 25 -2.76 22.98 0.60
C GLU A 25 -2.69 21.55 0.06
N ARG A 26 -3.75 20.76 0.29
CA ARG A 26 -3.81 19.33 -0.07
C ARG A 26 -4.43 19.14 -1.44
N ASP A 27 -3.74 18.37 -2.27
CA ASP A 27 -4.33 17.78 -3.47
C ASP A 27 -4.89 16.40 -3.13
N GLN A 28 -6.11 16.39 -2.59
CA GLN A 28 -6.76 15.15 -2.15
C GLN A 28 -6.99 14.16 -3.30
N VAL A 29 -7.15 14.64 -4.54
CA VAL A 29 -7.32 13.78 -5.71
C VAL A 29 -6.02 13.05 -6.01
N ASN A 30 -4.90 13.79 -6.04
CA ASN A 30 -3.58 13.19 -6.20
C ASN A 30 -3.26 12.20 -5.07
N GLU A 31 -3.48 12.59 -3.81
CA GLU A 31 -3.25 11.73 -2.64
C GLU A 31 -4.01 10.40 -2.74
N ASN A 32 -5.29 10.44 -3.12
CA ASN A 32 -6.11 9.24 -3.28
C ASN A 32 -5.62 8.35 -4.41
N ILE A 33 -5.18 8.93 -5.54
CA ILE A 33 -4.61 8.17 -6.66
C ILE A 33 -3.31 7.49 -6.24
N LEU A 34 -2.43 8.19 -5.51
CA LEU A 34 -1.17 7.64 -5.01
C LEU A 34 -1.41 6.46 -4.06
N LEU A 35 -2.34 6.61 -3.11
CA LEU A 35 -2.75 5.51 -2.22
C LEU A 35 -3.27 4.30 -2.99
N GLN A 36 -4.14 4.53 -3.98
CA GLN A 36 -4.71 3.45 -4.79
C GLN A 36 -3.62 2.72 -5.59
N GLN A 37 -2.71 3.45 -6.21
CA GLN A 37 -1.59 2.84 -6.95
C GLN A 37 -0.67 2.03 -6.03
N GLN A 38 -0.38 2.53 -4.82
CA GLN A 38 0.40 1.78 -3.83
C GLN A 38 -0.28 0.45 -3.47
N MET A 39 -1.61 0.44 -3.30
CA MET A 39 -2.36 -0.80 -3.06
C MET A 39 -2.32 -1.76 -4.25
N PHE A 40 -2.36 -1.24 -5.49
CA PHE A 40 -2.24 -2.07 -6.69
C PHE A 40 -0.84 -2.69 -6.83
N LEU A 41 0.22 -1.92 -6.55
CA LEU A 41 1.58 -2.46 -6.53
C LEU A 41 1.74 -3.54 -5.46
N LEU A 42 1.18 -3.33 -4.26
CA LEU A 42 1.22 -4.37 -3.22
C LEU A 42 0.49 -5.66 -3.63
N TYR A 43 -0.59 -5.55 -4.41
CA TYR A 43 -1.28 -6.72 -4.96
C TYR A 43 -0.45 -7.45 -6.02
N GLU A 44 0.20 -6.69 -6.91
CA GLU A 44 1.08 -7.24 -7.93
C GLU A 44 2.28 -7.95 -7.31
N GLU A 45 2.96 -7.31 -6.35
CA GLU A 45 4.11 -7.88 -5.62
C GLU A 45 3.73 -9.19 -4.94
N LEU A 46 2.59 -9.23 -4.24
CA LEU A 46 2.09 -10.46 -3.62
C LEU A 46 1.87 -11.56 -4.68
N SER A 47 1.28 -11.20 -5.83
CA SER A 47 1.02 -12.15 -6.92
C SER A 47 2.31 -12.67 -7.54
N TYR A 48 3.29 -11.80 -7.73
CA TYR A 48 4.62 -12.15 -8.21
C TYR A 48 5.32 -13.11 -7.24
N ALA A 49 5.40 -12.77 -5.96
CA ALA A 49 6.00 -13.60 -4.92
C ALA A 49 5.36 -14.99 -4.83
N MET A 50 4.03 -15.06 -4.92
CA MET A 50 3.30 -16.35 -4.95
C MET A 50 3.63 -17.17 -6.19
N ASN A 51 3.75 -16.54 -7.36
CA ASN A 51 4.06 -17.24 -8.62
C ASN A 51 5.49 -17.81 -8.64
N GLU A 52 6.44 -17.07 -8.08
CA GLU A 52 7.85 -17.51 -7.96
C GLU A 52 8.07 -18.49 -6.80
N GLY A 53 7.07 -18.67 -5.93
CA GLY A 53 7.19 -19.52 -4.74
C GLY A 53 8.09 -18.93 -3.65
N ASP A 54 8.33 -17.61 -3.66
CA ASP A 54 9.10 -16.92 -2.63
C ASP A 54 8.23 -16.68 -1.39
N ILE A 55 8.19 -17.70 -0.52
CA ILE A 55 7.38 -17.66 0.71
C ILE A 55 7.81 -16.53 1.64
N GLY A 56 9.11 -16.24 1.74
CA GLY A 56 9.59 -15.14 2.59
C GLY A 56 9.03 -13.80 2.13
N HIS A 57 8.97 -13.57 0.82
CA HIS A 57 8.36 -12.37 0.26
C HIS A 57 6.83 -12.36 0.38
N VAL A 58 6.16 -13.50 0.24
CA VAL A 58 4.71 -13.58 0.49
C VAL A 58 4.37 -13.15 1.93
N GLU A 59 5.16 -13.60 2.91
CA GLU A 59 4.97 -13.23 4.32
C GLU A 59 5.17 -11.72 4.55
N THR A 60 6.19 -11.10 3.93
CA THR A 60 6.40 -9.64 4.06
C THR A 60 5.27 -8.84 3.42
N CYS A 61 4.73 -9.29 2.28
CA CYS A 61 3.56 -8.67 1.66
C CYS A 61 2.29 -8.82 2.50
N PHE A 62 2.13 -9.90 3.27
CA PHE A 62 0.91 -10.12 4.05
C PHE A 62 0.76 -9.18 5.27
N LEU A 63 1.85 -8.64 5.80
CA LEU A 63 1.79 -7.68 6.92
C LEU A 63 0.92 -6.44 6.57
N PRO A 64 1.17 -5.68 5.49
CA PRO A 64 0.30 -4.58 5.08
C PRO A 64 -1.12 -5.04 4.69
N TRP A 65 -1.28 -6.21 4.07
CA TRP A 65 -2.60 -6.79 3.78
C TRP A 65 -3.45 -7.03 5.04
N SER A 66 -2.82 -7.38 6.17
CA SER A 66 -3.53 -7.57 7.43
C SER A 66 -4.26 -6.29 7.90
N TYR A 67 -3.65 -5.11 7.69
CA TYR A 67 -4.26 -3.82 8.02
C TYR A 67 -5.36 -3.44 7.02
N ILE A 68 -5.14 -3.69 5.73
CA ILE A 68 -6.15 -3.45 4.67
C ILE A 68 -7.39 -4.31 4.92
N PHE A 69 -7.22 -5.58 5.27
CA PHE A 69 -8.34 -6.46 5.61
C PHE A 69 -9.08 -5.99 6.85
N GLN A 70 -8.37 -5.51 7.87
CA GLN A 70 -9.03 -4.96 9.05
C GLN A 70 -9.85 -3.70 8.71
N ALA A 71 -9.30 -2.79 7.91
CA ALA A 71 -9.97 -1.55 7.51
C ALA A 71 -11.20 -1.78 6.61
N THR A 72 -11.20 -2.85 5.81
CA THR A 72 -12.28 -3.20 4.88
C THR A 72 -13.32 -4.17 5.46
N GLY A 73 -13.27 -4.47 6.76
CA GLY A 73 -14.23 -5.36 7.44
C GLY A 73 -13.95 -6.86 7.25
N LYS A 74 -12.82 -7.22 6.64
CA LYS A 74 -12.35 -8.61 6.44
C LYS A 74 -11.60 -9.13 7.68
N HIS A 75 -12.19 -8.96 8.86
CA HIS A 75 -11.53 -9.22 10.15
C HIS A 75 -11.02 -10.65 10.32
N LYS A 76 -11.73 -11.66 9.80
CA LYS A 76 -11.29 -13.08 9.85
C LYS A 76 -9.89 -13.26 9.25
N TYR A 77 -9.63 -12.63 8.10
CA TYR A 77 -8.35 -12.72 7.41
C TYR A 77 -7.28 -11.91 8.12
N ALA A 78 -7.61 -10.69 8.56
CA ALA A 78 -6.69 -9.86 9.33
C ALA A 78 -6.21 -10.55 10.62
N VAL A 79 -7.12 -11.17 11.37
CA VAL A 79 -6.79 -11.90 12.61
C VAL A 79 -5.92 -13.12 12.31
N ALA A 80 -6.27 -13.90 11.28
CA ALA A 80 -5.46 -15.05 10.90
C ALA A 80 -4.04 -14.63 10.50
N LEU A 81 -3.88 -13.64 9.64
CA LEU A 81 -2.56 -13.15 9.23
C LEU A 81 -1.74 -12.67 10.44
N LYS A 82 -2.34 -11.89 11.36
CA LYS A 82 -1.64 -11.40 12.55
C LYS A 82 -1.31 -12.46 13.60
N GLN A 83 -1.96 -13.63 13.55
CA GLN A 83 -1.72 -14.70 14.50
C GLN A 83 -0.60 -15.64 14.05
N TYR A 84 -0.48 -15.85 12.73
CA TYR A 84 0.41 -16.85 12.15
C TYR A 84 1.66 -16.28 11.47
N LEU A 85 1.72 -14.95 11.28
CA LEU A 85 2.89 -14.20 10.82
C LEU A 85 3.40 -13.32 11.97
#